data_AF-A0A524JYS5-F1
#
_entry.id   AF-A0A524JYS5-F1
#
_cell.length_a   1.000
_cell.length_b   1.000
_cell.length_c   1.000
_cell.angle_alpha   90.00
_cell.angle_beta   90.00
_cell.angle_gamma   90.00
#
_symmetry.space_group_name_H-M   'P 1'
#
loop_
_entity.id
_entity.type
_entity.pdbx_description
1 polymer ?
#
loop_
_entity_poly.entity_id
_entity_poly.type
_entity_poly.pdbx_seq_one_letter_code
_entity_poly.pdbx_strand_id
1 'polypeptide(L)' 'MTVFNLEDKGDFPPAERAGAEGLLAVGGDLSPKMLLRAYGRGIFPWYDQGEPILWWSPDPRFVLFPAEFH' A
#
# COMPACT_ATOMS: atom_id res chain seq x y z
N MET A 1 -4.34 -0.47 16.27
CA MET A 1 -3.88 -0.45 14.87
C MET A 1 -4.38 0.84 14.25
N THR A 2 -3.52 1.65 13.64
CA THR A 2 -3.87 2.95 13.05
C THR A 2 -3.87 2.81 11.54
N VAL A 3 -5.01 3.08 10.89
CA VAL A 3 -5.13 3.14 9.42
C VAL A 3 -5.29 4.60 9.02
N PHE A 4 -4.46 5.07 8.08
CA PHE A 4 -4.49 6.46 7.62
C PHE A 4 -5.57 6.66 6.55
N ASN A 5 -6.32 7.77 6.60
CA ASN A 5 -7.28 8.13 5.54
C ASN A 5 -6.59 9.08 4.54
N LEU A 6 -6.60 8.75 3.25
CA LEU A 6 -5.99 9.52 2.16
C LEU A 6 -6.97 10.48 1.45
N GLU A 7 -8.25 10.49 1.82
CA GLU A 7 -9.25 11.43 1.29
C GLU A 7 -8.87 12.91 1.55
N ASP A 8 -8.00 13.16 2.54
CA ASP A 8 -7.49 14.50 2.89
C ASP A 8 -6.35 15.00 1.97
N LYS A 9 -6.16 14.39 0.79
CA LYS A 9 -5.08 14.69 -0.20
C LYS A 9 -3.66 14.67 0.39
N GLY A 10 -3.48 13.95 1.49
CA GLY A 10 -2.18 13.73 2.12
C GLY A 10 -1.28 12.83 1.28
N ASP A 11 0.02 12.94 1.51
CA ASP A 11 0.98 12.00 0.94
C ASP A 11 0.97 10.68 1.72
N PHE A 12 1.47 9.59 1.13
CA PHE A 12 1.51 8.31 1.84
C PHE A 12 2.37 8.41 3.11
N PRO A 13 1.89 7.91 4.27
CA PRO A 13 2.73 7.78 5.46
C PRO A 13 3.90 6.81 5.19
N PRO A 14 4.96 6.84 6.02
CA PRO A 14 6.04 5.86 5.93
C PRO A 14 5.50 4.42 6.02
N ALA A 15 6.03 3.53 5.19
CA ALA A 15 5.57 2.15 5.06
C ALA A 15 5.71 1.36 6.37
N GLU A 16 6.68 1.71 7.19
CA GLU A 16 6.97 1.12 8.50
C GLU A 16 5.87 1.38 9.54
N ARG A 17 4.93 2.29 9.23
CA ARG A 17 3.74 2.54 10.07
C ARG A 17 2.57 1.62 9.75
N ALA A 18 2.73 0.69 8.81
CA ALA A 18 1.72 -0.31 8.52
C ALA A 18 1.42 -1.17 9.76
N GLY A 19 0.19 -1.66 9.86
CA GLY A 19 -0.17 -2.65 10.88
C GLY A 19 0.59 -3.97 10.69
N ALA A 20 0.45 -4.89 11.65
CA ALA A 20 1.12 -6.19 11.60
C ALA A 20 0.82 -6.99 10.31
N GLU A 21 -0.39 -6.84 9.77
CA GLU A 21 -0.82 -7.47 8.51
C GLU A 21 -0.41 -6.67 7.26
N GLY A 22 0.28 -5.54 7.42
CA GLY A 22 0.69 -4.66 6.33
C GLY A 22 -0.31 -3.60 5.91
N LEU A 23 -1.51 -3.53 6.50
CA LEU A 23 -2.48 -2.48 6.16
C LEU A 23 -1.97 -1.11 6.62
N LEU A 24 -1.86 -0.16 5.69
CA LEU A 24 -1.34 1.18 5.95
C LEU A 24 -2.45 2.23 5.88
N ALA A 25 -3.17 2.31 4.77
CA ALA A 25 -4.09 3.42 4.51
C ALA A 25 -5.36 2.99 3.78
N VAL A 26 -6.36 3.86 3.81
CA VAL A 26 -7.67 3.71 3.16
C VAL A 26 -8.01 4.99 2.37
N GLY A 27 -8.71 4.85 1.24
CA GLY A 27 -9.20 5.96 0.42
C GLY A 27 -8.20 6.45 -0.63
N GLY A 28 -8.42 7.67 -1.11
CA GLY A 28 -7.68 8.25 -2.24
C GLY A 28 -8.23 7.83 -3.60
N ASP A 29 -7.36 7.71 -4.61
CA ASP A 29 -7.73 7.34 -5.98
C ASP A 29 -6.67 6.44 -6.65
N LEU A 30 -6.99 5.91 -7.84
CA LEU A 30 -6.08 5.10 -8.65
C LEU A 30 -5.47 5.90 -9.82
N SER A 31 -5.30 7.21 -9.67
CA SER A 31 -4.63 8.01 -10.69
C SER A 31 -3.18 7.53 -10.88
N PRO A 32 -2.61 7.63 -12.10
CA PRO A 32 -1.22 7.25 -12.35
C PRO A 32 -0.23 7.93 -11.41
N LYS A 33 -0.49 9.18 -11.04
CA LYS A 33 0.33 9.94 -10.08
C LYS A 33 0.34 9.31 -8.70
N MET A 34 -0.81 8.84 -8.21
CA MET A 34 -0.92 8.22 -6.89
C MET A 34 -0.28 6.83 -6.90
N LEU A 35 -0.52 6.03 -7.94
CA LEU A 35 0.09 4.71 -8.11
C LEU A 35 1.62 4.79 -8.15
N LEU A 36 2.19 5.69 -8.96
CA LEU A 36 3.64 5.88 -9.05
C LEU A 36 4.25 6.27 -7.69
N ARG A 37 3.56 7.09 -6.89
CA ARG A 37 3.99 7.43 -5.52
C ARG A 37 3.93 6.23 -4.58
N ALA A 38 2.85 5.45 -4.63
CA ALA A 38 2.66 4.27 -3.80
C ALA A 38 3.76 3.23 -4.08
N TYR A 39 3.91 2.83 -5.34
CA TYR A 39 4.92 1.84 -5.74
C TYR A 39 6.34 2.31 -5.46
N GLY A 40 6.63 3.60 -5.64
CA GLY A 40 7.94 4.20 -5.29
C GLY A 40 8.27 4.15 -3.79
N ARG A 41 7.28 3.84 -2.93
CA ARG A 41 7.41 3.69 -1.47
C ARG A 41 7.16 2.26 -0.99
N GLY A 42 7.09 1.29 -1.90
CA GLY A 42 6.79 -0.11 -1.55
C GLY A 42 5.33 -0.37 -1.18
N ILE A 43 4.42 0.57 -1.43
CA ILE A 43 3.00 0.48 -1.09
C ILE A 43 2.20 0.06 -2.33
N PHE A 44 1.20 -0.80 -2.17
CA PHE A 44 0.34 -1.23 -3.27
C PHE A 44 -1.15 -1.25 -2.87
N PRO A 45 -2.07 -0.97 -3.81
CA PRO A 45 -3.49 -1.08 -3.56
C PRO A 45 -3.96 -2.53 -3.69
N TRP A 46 -4.78 -3.00 -2.75
CA TRP A 46 -5.45 -4.31 -2.84
C TRP A 46 -6.72 -4.29 -1.99
N TYR A 47 -7.88 -4.52 -2.60
CA TYR A 47 -9.19 -4.36 -1.95
C TYR A 47 -10.26 -5.13 -2.74
N ASP A 48 -11.38 -5.49 -2.08
CA ASP A 48 -12.48 -6.20 -2.74
C ASP A 48 -13.51 -5.24 -3.38
N GLN A 49 -14.35 -5.77 -4.26
CA GLN A 49 -15.41 -4.98 -4.89
C GLN A 49 -16.40 -4.47 -3.84
N GLY A 50 -16.62 -3.15 -3.81
CA GLY A 50 -17.49 -2.50 -2.85
C GLY A 50 -16.78 -2.03 -1.58
N GLU A 51 -15.51 -2.39 -1.40
CA GLU A 51 -14.65 -1.82 -0.37
C GLU A 51 -14.00 -0.50 -0.83
N PRO A 52 -13.64 0.40 0.10
CA PRO A 52 -12.76 1.51 -0.23
C PRO A 52 -11.38 1.00 -0.67
N ILE A 53 -10.62 1.82 -1.39
CA ILE A 53 -9.25 1.47 -1.76
C ILE A 53 -8.43 1.28 -0.48
N LEU A 54 -7.83 0.10 -0.29
CA LEU A 54 -6.90 -0.19 0.79
C LEU A 54 -5.48 -0.26 0.25
N TRP A 55 -4.54 0.31 1.00
CA TRP A 55 -3.13 0.40 0.65
C TRP A 55 -2.27 -0.37 1.64
N TRP A 56 -1.38 -1.23 1.11
CA TRP A 56 -0.66 -2.24 1.88
C TRP A 56 0.86 -2.11 1.71
N SER A 57 1.58 -2.44 2.78
CA SER A 57 3.02 -2.66 2.81
C SER A 57 3.37 -3.69 3.91
N PRO A 58 3.24 -5.00 3.62
CA PRO A 58 3.49 -6.06 4.59
C PRO A 58 4.96 -6.21 4.93
N ASP A 59 5.21 -6.60 6.18
CA ASP A 59 6.52 -7.00 6.70
C ASP A 59 6.35 -8.35 7.44
N PRO A 60 6.94 -9.45 6.94
CA PRO A 60 7.88 -9.53 5.82
C PRO A 60 7.22 -9.34 4.45
N ARG A 61 8.00 -8.84 3.47
CA ARG A 61 7.57 -8.68 2.07
C ARG A 61 8.01 -9.88 1.23
N PHE A 62 7.06 -10.49 0.52
CA PHE A 62 7.39 -11.51 -0.47
C PHE A 62 8.17 -10.89 -1.64
N VAL A 63 9.31 -11.50 -1.97
CA VAL A 63 10.12 -11.19 -3.15
C VAL A 63 10.53 -12.49 -3.83
N LEU A 64 10.68 -12.45 -5.15
CA LEU A 64 11.18 -13.56 -5.94
C LEU A 64 12.46 -13.09 -6.63
N PHE A 65 13.58 -13.73 -6.30
CA PHE A 65 14.84 -13.47 -7.00
C PHE A 65 14.83 -14.23 -8.33
N PRO A 66 14.98 -13.55 -9.49
CA PRO A 66 14.90 -14.23 -10.79
C PRO A 66 15.91 -15.37 -10.96
N ALA A 67 17.07 -15.28 -10.28
CA ALA A 67 18.12 -16.30 -10.31
C ALA A 67 17.78 -17.56 -9.48
N GLU A 68 16.79 -17.48 -8.60
CA GLU A 68 16.36 -18.55 -7.68
C GLU A 68 15.02 -19.16 -8.11
N PHE A 69 14.55 -18.84 -9.33
CA PHE A 69 13.31 -19.40 -9.85
C PHE A 69 13.51 -20.89 -10.18
N HIS A 70 12.65 -21.74 -9.60
CA HIS A 70 12.62 -23.19 -9.78
C HIS A 70 11.51 -23.60 -10.75
#